data_AF-S6WAK2-F1
#
_entry.id   AF-S6WAK2-F1
#
_cell.length_a   1.000
_cell.length_b   1.000
_cell.length_c   1.000
_cell.angle_alpha   90.00
_cell.angle_beta   90.00
_cell.angle_gamma   90.00
#
_symmetry.space_group_name_H-M   'P 1'
#
loop_
_entity.id
_entity.type
_entity.pdbx_description
1 polymer ?
#
loop_
_entity_poly.entity_id
_entity_poly.type
_entity_poly.pdbx_seq_one_letter_code
_entity_poly.pdbx_strand_id
1 'polypeptide(L)' 'GDDYVLAFTLPPEHLPGLLDAGWPVHVIGRVEAGNGVVLIDHVGADITPDTRGYQHFGGPQ' A
#
# COMPACT_ATOMS: atom_id res chain seq x y z
N GLY A 1 -7.51 -9.23 -1.80
CA GLY A 1 -7.56 -9.54 -3.23
C GLY A 1 -9.01 -9.50 -3.65
N ASP A 2 -9.30 -9.18 -4.91
CA ASP A 2 -10.68 -8.93 -5.39
C ASP A 2 -11.40 -7.77 -4.69
N ASP A 3 -10.64 -6.82 -4.15
CA ASP A 3 -11.19 -5.67 -3.43
C ASP A 3 -11.70 -4.57 -4.38
N TYR A 4 -11.21 -4.55 -5.63
CA TYR A 4 -11.54 -3.55 -6.66
C TYR A 4 -11.37 -2.08 -6.18
N VAL A 5 -10.48 -1.85 -5.21
CA VAL A 5 -10.15 -0.52 -4.69
C VAL A 5 -8.94 0.08 -5.42
N LEU A 6 -8.84 1.41 -5.40
CA LEU A 6 -7.68 2.12 -5.93
C LEU A 6 -6.57 2.19 -4.88
N ALA A 7 -5.36 1.79 -5.26
CA ALA A 7 -4.12 2.09 -4.55
C ALA A 7 -3.29 3.07 -5.40
N PHE A 8 -3.02 4.25 -4.86
CA PHE A 8 -2.32 5.32 -5.58
C PHE A 8 -1.39 6.09 -4.62
N THR A 9 -0.51 6.90 -5.20
CA THR A 9 0.40 7.78 -4.46
C THR A 9 -0.03 9.23 -4.63
N LEU A 10 0.20 10.05 -3.60
CA LEU A 10 -0.22 11.45 -3.59
C LEU A 10 0.79 12.28 -2.79
N PRO A 11 1.26 13.44 -3.32
CA PRO A 11 1.97 14.42 -2.51
C PRO A 11 1.13 14.86 -1.30
N PRO A 12 1.72 14.97 -0.09
CA PRO A 12 0.98 15.19 1.15
C PRO A 12 0.16 16.50 1.14
N GLU A 13 0.59 17.51 0.39
CA GLU A 13 -0.11 18.79 0.22
C GLU A 13 -1.49 18.67 -0.45
N HIS A 14 -1.74 17.58 -1.19
CA HIS A 14 -3.03 17.36 -1.88
C HIS A 14 -4.01 16.52 -1.05
N LEU A 15 -3.56 15.86 0.02
CA LEU A 15 -4.42 15.00 0.85
C LEU A 15 -5.59 15.77 1.49
N PRO A 16 -5.42 16.97 2.07
CA PRO A 16 -6.54 17.71 2.65
C PRO A 16 -7.68 17.94 1.65
N GLY A 17 -7.37 18.23 0.39
CA GLY A 17 -8.38 18.45 -0.65
C GLY A 17 -9.25 17.22 -0.93
N LEU A 18 -8.70 16.00 -0.81
CA LEU A 18 -9.48 14.77 -0.94
C LEU A 18 -10.35 14.50 0.30
N LEU A 19 -9.80 14.75 1.49
CA LEU A 19 -10.51 14.56 2.74
C LEU A 19 -11.68 15.55 2.88
N ASP A 20 -11.46 16.81 2.53
CA ASP A 20 -12.48 17.87 2.55
C ASP A 20 -13.60 17.61 1.54
N ALA A 21 -13.28 16.98 0.41
CA ALA A 21 -14.25 16.50 -0.57
C ALA A 21 -14.99 15.21 -0.15
N GLY A 22 -14.67 14.65 1.02
CA GLY A 22 -15.36 13.48 1.59
C GLY A 22 -14.97 12.14 0.94
N TRP A 23 -13.84 12.08 0.24
CA TRP A 23 -13.36 10.81 -0.33
C TRP A 23 -12.88 9.85 0.78
N PRO A 24 -13.23 8.55 0.72
CA PRO A 24 -12.87 7.57 1.73
C PRO A 24 -11.43 7.05 1.51
N VAL A 25 -10.44 7.95 1.54
CA VAL A 25 -9.03 7.60 1.33
C VAL A 25 -8.28 7.48 2.65
N HIS A 26 -7.36 6.51 2.70
CA HIS A 26 -6.53 6.26 3.88
C HIS A 26 -5.06 6.16 3.47
N VAL A 27 -4.19 6.90 4.16
CA VAL A 27 -2.74 6.79 4.00
C VAL A 27 -2.27 5.53 4.71
N ILE A 28 -1.73 4.58 3.94
CA ILE A 28 -1.24 3.28 4.44
C ILE A 28 0.29 3.16 4.42
N GLY A 29 1.00 4.20 3.97
CA GLY A 29 2.45 4.18 3.84
C GLY A 29 2.97 5.41 3.10
N ARG A 30 4.23 5.34 2.67
CA ARG A 30 4.89 6.39 1.89
C ARG A 30 5.84 5.79 0.86
N VAL A 31 6.07 6.52 -0.22
CA VAL A 31 7.07 6.15 -1.23
C VAL A 31 8.42 6.68 -0.78
N GLU A 32 9.44 5.84 -0.88
CA GLU A 32 10.83 6.17 -0.57
C GLU A 32 11.69 5.99 -1.81
N ALA A 33 12.86 6.63 -1.83
CA ALA A 33 13.85 6.37 -2.87
C ALA A 33 14.35 4.92 -2.80
N GLY A 34 14.34 4.21 -3.93
CA GLY A 34 14.76 2.80 -4.00
C GLY A 34 13.75 1.93 -4.75
N ASN A 35 13.75 0.65 -4.44
CA ASN A 35 12.79 -0.33 -4.98
C ASN A 35 12.47 -1.40 -3.93
N GLY A 36 11.29 -2.03 -4.06
CA GLY A 36 10.77 -3.01 -3.10
C GLY A 36 9.56 -2.49 -2.33
N VAL A 37 9.00 -3.35 -1.48
CA VAL A 37 7.90 -3.03 -0.57
C VAL A 37 8.26 -3.61 0.79
N VAL A 38 8.08 -2.82 1.85
CA VAL A 38 8.28 -3.25 3.23
C VAL A 38 7.01 -2.95 4.03
N LEU A 39 6.54 -3.92 4.82
CA LEU A 39 5.45 -3.73 5.76
C LEU A 39 6.03 -3.57 7.16
N ILE A 40 5.88 -2.37 7.72
CA ILE A 40 6.30 -2.05 9.08
C ILE A 40 5.09 -2.08 10.01
N ASP A 41 5.19 -2.79 11.13
CA ASP A 41 4.13 -2.83 12.13
C ASP A 41 4.14 -1.60 13.05
N HIS A 42 3.18 -1.56 13.99
CA HIS A 42 3.04 -0.46 14.95
C HIS A 42 4.22 -0.29 15.93
N VAL A 43 5.08 -1.29 16.09
CA VAL A 43 6.30 -1.20 16.93
C VAL A 43 7.56 -0.93 16.10
N GLY A 44 7.44 -0.78 14.78
CA GLY A 44 8.54 -0.49 13.88
C GLY A 44 9.26 -1.72 13.35
N ALA A 45 8.72 -2.93 13.55
CA ALA A 45 9.32 -4.16 13.05
C ALA A 45 8.94 -4.42 11.59
N ASP A 46 9.90 -4.91 10.80
CA ASP A 46 9.66 -5.41 9.45
C ASP A 46 8.97 -6.79 9.53
N ILE A 47 7.74 -6.82 9.03
CA ILE A 47 6.88 -8.01 8.99
C ILE A 47 6.46 -8.34 7.55
N THR A 48 7.26 -7.95 6.57
CA THR A 48 6.97 -8.14 5.14
C THR A 48 6.74 -9.62 4.84
N PRO A 49 5.54 -10.05 4.39
CA PRO A 49 5.27 -11.45 4.12
C PRO A 49 6.09 -11.99 2.94
N ASP A 50 6.63 -13.20 3.08
CA ASP A 50 7.31 -13.91 1.98
C ASP A 50 6.35 -14.36 0.87
N THR A 51 5.08 -14.62 1.24
CA THR A 51 4.06 -15.11 0.32
C THR A 51 3.50 -14.00 -0.54
N ARG A 52 3.55 -14.21 -1.87
CA ARG A 52 3.03 -13.25 -2.85
C ARG A 52 1.53 -13.43 -3.07
N GLY A 53 0.90 -12.40 -3.65
CA GLY A 53 -0.53 -12.39 -3.96
C GLY A 53 -0.95 -13.47 -4.97
N TYR A 54 -2.22 -13.42 -5.37
CA TYR A 54 -2.85 -14.39 -6.28
C TYR A 54 -2.02 -14.64 -7.55
N GLN A 55 -1.89 -15.91 -7.92
CA GLN A 55 -1.25 -16.37 -9.15
C GLN A 55 -2.13 -17.41 -9.82
N HIS A 56 -2.47 -17.18 -11.10
CA HIS A 56 -3.37 -18.06 -11.86
C HIS A 56 -2.89 -19.51 -11.96
N PHE A 57 -1.58 -19.76 -11.97
CA PHE A 57 -1.00 -21.09 -12.20
C PHE A 57 -0.10 -21.59 -11.05
N GLY A 58 -0.10 -20.89 -9.91
CA GLY A 58 0.89 -21.10 -8.85
C GLY A 58 2.29 -20.57 -9.23
N GLY A 59 3.13 -20.33 -8.23
CA GLY A 59 4.48 -19.81 -8.42
C GLY A 59 5.46 -20.89 -8.85
N PRO A 60 6.68 -20.52 -9.28
CA PRO A 60 7.75 -21.51 -9.46
C PRO A 60 7.96 -22.28 -8.14
N GLN A 61 8.07 -23.61 -8.23
CA GLN A 61 8.46 -24.49 -7.11
C GLN A 61 9.92 -24.25 -6.70
#